data_AF-F0ITA8-F1
#
_entry.id   AF-F0ITA8-F1
#
_cell.length_a   1.000
_cell.length_b   1.000
_cell.length_c   1.000
_cell.angle_alpha   90.00
_cell.angle_beta   90.00
_cell.angle_gamma   90.00
#
_symmetry.space_group_name_H-M   'P 1'
#
loop_
_entity.id
_entity.type
_entity.pdbx_description
1 polymer ?
#
loop_
_entity_poly.entity_id
_entity_poly.type
_entity_poly.pdbx_seq_one_letter_code
_entity_poly.pdbx_strand_id
1 'polypeptide(L)'
;MKQDIAKKEKEMEELYSELQRERLKIDKERDIILSKKKAFSDMLQEEYEMATAILRKQERDTSIEWQTLNQYIETYDILAEEASSEELKNLNLKDEKVLETFSKQRRRLEWEIEDSYCRLRDSK
;
A
#
# COMPACT_ATOMS: atom_id res chain seq x y z
N MET A 1 30.74 1.32 -28.65
CA MET A 1 31.26 1.08 -27.28
C MET A 1 30.94 2.21 -26.31
N LYS A 2 31.54 3.41 -26.40
CA LYS A 2 31.21 4.52 -25.46
C LYS A 2 29.73 4.95 -25.54
N GLN A 3 29.16 4.99 -26.74
CA GLN A 3 27.75 5.30 -26.95
C GLN A 3 26.82 4.19 -26.40
N ASP A 4 27.25 2.93 -26.43
CA ASP A 4 26.47 1.80 -25.89
C ASP A 4 26.44 1.80 -24.36
N ILE A 5 27.55 2.21 -23.73
CA ILE A 5 27.64 2.40 -22.27
C ILE A 5 26.70 3.53 -21.84
N ALA A 6 26.79 4.71 -22.48
CA ALA A 6 25.92 5.84 -22.16
C ALA A 6 24.43 5.52 -22.34
N LYS A 7 24.09 4.67 -23.32
CA LYS A 7 22.72 4.19 -23.51
C LYS A 7 22.25 3.34 -22.30
N LYS A 8 23.07 2.41 -21.82
CA LYS A 8 22.75 1.57 -20.66
C LYS A 8 22.68 2.36 -19.35
N GLU A 9 23.56 3.35 -19.19
CA GLU A 9 23.49 4.28 -18.06
C GLU A 9 22.17 5.05 -18.06
N LYS A 10 21.71 5.50 -19.23
CA LYS A 10 20.39 6.11 -19.38
C LYS A 10 19.25 5.12 -19.07
N GLU A 11 19.33 3.87 -19.55
CA GLU A 11 18.35 2.82 -19.22
C GLU A 11 18.28 2.56 -17.71
N MET A 12 19.42 2.68 -17.00
CA MET A 12 19.48 2.60 -15.54
C MET A 12 18.74 3.77 -14.87
N GLU A 13 18.94 5.00 -15.33
CA GLU A 13 18.23 6.19 -14.82
C GLU A 13 16.70 6.09 -15.05
N GLU A 14 16.31 5.60 -16.23
CA GLU A 14 14.90 5.35 -16.58
C GLU A 14 14.30 4.29 -15.64
N LEU A 15 15.05 3.22 -15.34
CA LEU A 15 14.65 2.16 -14.41
C LEU A 15 14.42 2.69 -12.98
N TYR A 16 15.30 3.55 -12.46
CA TYR A 16 15.09 4.19 -11.15
C TYR A 16 13.86 5.12 -11.15
N SER A 17 13.67 5.84 -12.25
CA SER A 17 12.51 6.74 -12.40
C SER A 17 11.20 5.95 -12.44
N GLU A 18 11.18 4.80 -13.12
CA GLU A 18 10.03 3.89 -13.16
C GLU A 18 9.72 3.32 -11.78
N LEU A 19 10.75 2.83 -11.06
CA LEU A 19 10.60 2.36 -9.68
C LEU A 19 9.93 3.42 -8.80
N GLN A 20 10.40 4.66 -8.84
CA GLN A 20 9.84 5.75 -8.05
C GLN A 20 8.36 6.00 -8.39
N ARG A 21 8.00 5.98 -9.68
CA ARG A 21 6.61 6.17 -10.12
C ARG A 21 5.69 5.05 -9.66
N GLU A 22 6.13 3.79 -9.78
CA GLU A 22 5.32 2.65 -9.36
C GLU A 22 5.11 2.64 -7.84
N ARG A 23 6.16 2.88 -7.06
CA ARG A 23 6.03 2.97 -5.60
C ARG A 23 5.14 4.13 -5.16
N LEU A 24 5.21 5.27 -5.84
CA LEU A 24 4.30 6.40 -5.58
C LEU A 24 2.82 6.04 -5.86
N LYS A 25 2.54 5.19 -6.86
CA LYS A 25 1.15 4.70 -7.07
C LYS A 25 0.69 3.83 -5.91
N ILE A 26 1.56 2.93 -5.43
CA ILE A 26 1.27 2.06 -4.29
C ILE A 26 1.02 2.88 -3.03
N ASP A 27 1.83 3.91 -2.76
CA ASP A 27 1.65 4.78 -1.60
C ASP A 27 0.32 5.55 -1.69
N LYS A 28 -0.06 6.04 -2.87
CA LYS A 28 -1.37 6.67 -3.08
C LYS A 28 -2.53 5.69 -2.86
N GLU A 29 -2.41 4.45 -3.32
CA GLU A 29 -3.41 3.40 -3.06
C GLU A 29 -3.52 3.11 -1.55
N ARG A 30 -2.39 3.05 -0.85
CA ARG A 30 -2.33 2.88 0.61
C ARG A 30 -3.03 4.01 1.35
N ASP A 31 -2.76 5.25 0.98
CA ASP A 31 -3.39 6.43 1.57
C ASP A 31 -4.91 6.42 1.38
N ILE A 32 -5.39 5.99 0.21
CA ILE A 32 -6.83 5.85 -0.05
C ILE A 32 -7.46 4.81 0.88
N ILE A 33 -6.84 3.65 1.07
CA ILE A 33 -7.35 2.59 1.95
C ILE A 33 -7.42 3.10 3.41
N LEU A 34 -6.35 3.71 3.89
CA LEU A 34 -6.30 4.24 5.25
C LEU A 34 -7.32 5.37 5.46
N SER A 35 -7.50 6.23 4.46
CA SER A 35 -8.50 7.30 4.51
C SER A 35 -9.93 6.75 4.55
N LYS A 36 -10.23 5.72 3.76
CA LYS A 36 -11.53 5.04 3.77
C LYS A 36 -11.80 4.34 5.11
N LYS A 37 -10.80 3.63 5.64
CA LYS A 37 -10.88 2.98 6.95
C LYS A 37 -11.19 4.00 8.04
N LYS A 38 -10.48 5.13 8.04
CA LYS A 38 -10.73 6.21 8.99
C LYS A 38 -12.15 6.77 8.86
N ALA A 39 -12.58 7.11 7.64
CA ALA A 39 -13.92 7.65 7.41
C ALA A 39 -15.02 6.66 7.85
N PHE A 40 -14.79 5.35 7.68
CA PHE A 40 -15.70 4.33 8.18
C PHE A 40 -15.74 4.30 9.71
N SER A 41 -14.60 4.32 10.39
CA SER A 41 -14.53 4.37 11.85
C SER A 41 -15.19 5.63 12.42
N ASP A 42 -14.97 6.80 11.79
CA ASP A 42 -15.61 8.06 12.19
C ASP A 42 -17.14 7.94 12.08
N MET A 43 -17.65 7.40 10.96
CA MET A 43 -19.08 7.15 10.77
C MET A 43 -19.65 6.15 11.78
N LEU A 44 -18.93 5.06 12.06
CA LEU A 44 -19.39 4.04 13.00
C LEU A 44 -19.48 4.59 14.43
N GLN A 45 -18.54 5.46 14.81
CA GLN A 45 -18.56 6.17 16.09
C GLN A 45 -19.75 7.12 16.19
N GLU A 46 -20.05 7.89 15.14
CA GLU A 46 -21.23 8.77 15.10
C GLU A 46 -22.54 7.99 15.27
N GLU A 47 -22.69 6.86 14.58
CA GLU A 47 -23.85 5.97 14.71
C GLU A 47 -23.97 5.39 16.11
N TYR A 48 -22.85 4.99 16.72
CA TYR A 48 -22.82 4.53 18.10
C TYR A 48 -23.30 5.62 19.06
N GLU A 49 -22.78 6.84 18.93
CA GLU A 49 -23.17 7.98 19.77
C GLU A 49 -24.66 8.31 19.62
N MET A 50 -25.20 8.26 18.40
CA MET A 50 -26.62 8.48 18.15
C MET A 50 -27.48 7.38 18.79
N ALA A 51 -27.14 6.11 18.58
CA ALA A 51 -27.87 4.97 19.14
C ALA A 51 -27.84 4.99 20.67
N THR A 52 -26.68 5.25 21.27
CA THR A 52 -26.53 5.37 22.73
C THR A 52 -27.34 6.54 23.30
N ALA A 53 -27.40 7.68 22.60
CA ALA A 53 -28.22 8.82 23.01
C ALA A 53 -29.73 8.51 23.01
N ILE A 54 -30.19 7.68 22.07
CA ILE A 54 -31.58 7.20 22.02
C ILE A 54 -31.86 6.24 23.18
N LEU A 55 -30.98 5.26 23.41
CA LEU A 55 -31.15 4.26 24.47
C LEU A 55 -31.15 4.90 25.87
N ARG A 56 -30.30 5.90 26.11
CA ARG A 56 -30.26 6.65 27.38
C ARG A 56 -31.56 7.39 27.73
N LYS A 57 -32.40 7.69 26.75
CA LYS A 57 -33.67 8.40 26.95
C LYS A 57 -34.85 7.45 27.23
N GLN A 58 -34.62 6.13 27.20
CA GLN A 58 -35.67 5.15 27.44
C GLN A 58 -35.89 4.95 28.95
N GLU A 59 -37.16 4.95 29.36
CA GLU A 59 -37.55 4.71 30.76
C GLU A 59 -37.68 3.21 31.10
N ARG A 60 -37.62 2.34 30.08
CA ARG A 60 -37.69 0.88 30.20
C ARG A 60 -36.28 0.27 30.26
N ASP A 61 -36.19 -0.98 30.72
CA ASP A 61 -34.95 -1.75 30.61
C ASP A 61 -34.58 -1.94 29.13
N THR A 62 -33.39 -1.48 28.75
CA THR A 62 -32.82 -1.61 27.40
C THR A 62 -31.53 -2.43 27.38
N SER A 63 -31.31 -3.29 28.37
CA SER A 63 -30.08 -4.09 28.51
C SER A 63 -29.79 -4.95 27.28
N ILE A 64 -30.82 -5.54 26.67
CA ILE A 64 -30.69 -6.33 25.44
C ILE A 64 -30.27 -5.43 24.27
N GLU A 65 -30.92 -4.28 24.07
CA GLU A 65 -30.58 -3.35 23.00
C GLU A 65 -29.14 -2.81 23.15
N TRP A 66 -28.67 -2.59 24.38
CA TRP A 66 -27.27 -2.24 24.65
C TRP A 66 -26.29 -3.33 24.24
N GLN A 67 -26.58 -4.58 24.60
CA GLN A 67 -25.76 -5.72 24.20
C GLN A 67 -25.71 -5.88 22.68
N THR A 68 -26.88 -5.79 22.03
CA THR A 68 -26.99 -5.87 20.58
C THR A 68 -26.23 -4.74 19.89
N LEU A 69 -26.36 -3.50 20.36
CA LEU A 69 -25.62 -2.35 19.82
C LEU A 69 -24.10 -2.59 19.88
N ASN A 70 -23.58 -2.96 21.06
CA ASN A 70 -22.14 -3.19 21.23
C ASN A 70 -21.63 -4.32 20.32
N GLN A 71 -22.38 -5.42 20.21
CA GLN A 71 -22.05 -6.53 19.31
C GLN A 71 -22.00 -6.10 17.84
N TYR A 72 -22.93 -5.23 17.40
CA TYR A 72 -22.92 -4.71 16.04
C TYR A 72 -21.69 -3.83 15.77
N ILE A 73 -21.36 -2.92 16.69
CA ILE A 73 -20.17 -2.06 16.54
C ILE A 73 -18.91 -2.92 16.44
N GLU A 74 -18.73 -3.87 17.38
CA GLU A 74 -17.59 -4.79 17.36
C GLU A 74 -17.51 -5.59 16.05
N THR A 75 -18.64 -6.07 15.56
CA THR A 75 -18.69 -6.82 14.29
C THR A 75 -18.26 -5.95 13.11
N TYR A 76 -18.75 -4.72 13.02
CA TYR A 76 -18.39 -3.81 11.93
C TYR A 76 -16.93 -3.37 12.00
N ASP A 77 -16.40 -3.13 13.20
CA ASP A 77 -14.98 -2.83 13.39
C ASP A 77 -14.08 -3.99 12.93
N ILE A 78 -14.43 -5.22 13.29
CA ILE A 78 -13.69 -6.42 12.85
C ILE A 78 -13.73 -6.54 11.32
N LEU A 79 -14.91 -6.41 10.71
CA LEU A 79 -15.05 -6.52 9.26
C LEU A 79 -14.26 -5.43 8.50
N ALA A 80 -14.25 -4.20 9.03
CA ALA A 80 -13.48 -3.10 8.45
C ALA A 80 -11.97 -3.33 8.61
N GLU A 81 -11.53 -3.85 9.76
CA GLU A 81 -10.14 -4.23 9.98
C GLU A 81 -9.70 -5.31 8.98
N GLU A 82 -10.45 -6.41 8.89
CA GLU A 82 -10.18 -7.54 7.99
C GLU A 82 -10.09 -7.09 6.54
N ALA A 83 -11.08 -6.31 6.06
CA ALA A 83 -11.10 -5.78 4.71
C ALA A 83 -9.88 -4.87 4.44
N SER A 84 -9.56 -3.96 5.36
CA SER A 84 -8.42 -3.07 5.19
C SER A 84 -7.08 -3.80 5.23
N SER A 85 -6.94 -4.80 6.10
CA SER A 85 -5.72 -5.59 6.28
C SER A 85 -5.42 -6.42 5.05
N GLU A 86 -6.43 -7.07 4.46
CA GLU A 86 -6.27 -7.86 3.24
C GLU A 86 -5.84 -6.98 2.04
N GLU A 87 -6.46 -5.81 1.87
CA GLU A 87 -6.07 -4.86 0.82
C GLU A 87 -4.63 -4.32 1.02
N LEU A 88 -4.26 -3.98 2.26
CA LEU A 88 -2.90 -3.53 2.58
C LEU A 88 -1.85 -4.64 2.34
N LYS A 89 -2.19 -5.88 2.67
CA LYS A 89 -1.33 -7.04 2.40
C LYS A 89 -1.12 -7.23 0.90
N ASN A 90 -2.18 -7.10 0.10
CA ASN A 90 -2.08 -7.14 -1.36
C ASN A 90 -1.18 -6.02 -1.91
N LEU A 91 -1.26 -4.79 -1.37
CA LEU A 91 -0.34 -3.72 -1.73
C LEU A 91 1.12 -4.00 -1.38
N ASN A 92 1.37 -4.60 -0.22
CA ASN A 92 2.73 -4.98 0.17
C ASN A 92 3.31 -6.02 -0.79
N LEU A 93 2.52 -7.02 -1.19
CA LEU A 93 2.94 -7.99 -2.21
C LEU A 93 3.22 -7.32 -3.57
N LYS A 94 2.44 -6.31 -3.96
CA LYS A 94 2.72 -5.51 -5.16
C LYS A 94 4.06 -4.77 -5.04
N ASP A 95 4.35 -4.11 -3.91
CA ASP A 95 5.61 -3.37 -3.69
C ASP A 95 6.81 -4.32 -3.72
N GLU A 96 6.71 -5.47 -3.06
CA GLU A 96 7.72 -6.52 -3.10
C GLU A 96 8.02 -6.98 -4.53
N LYS A 97 6.98 -7.24 -5.33
CA LYS A 97 7.13 -7.63 -6.74
C LYS A 97 7.78 -6.54 -7.59
N VAL A 98 7.44 -5.28 -7.35
CA VAL A 98 8.07 -4.12 -8.01
C VAL A 98 9.56 -4.08 -7.66
N LEU A 99 9.91 -4.20 -6.37
CA LEU A 99 11.29 -4.21 -5.90
C LEU A 99 12.11 -5.40 -6.43
N GLU A 100 11.50 -6.58 -6.50
CA GLU A 100 12.14 -7.77 -7.05
C GLU A 100 12.46 -7.59 -8.54
N THR A 101 11.48 -7.09 -9.31
CA THR A 101 11.62 -6.85 -10.75
C THR A 101 12.71 -5.81 -11.02
N PHE A 102 12.65 -4.67 -10.31
CA PHE A 102 13.69 -3.64 -10.35
C PHE A 102 15.06 -4.21 -10.02
N SER A 103 15.17 -4.99 -8.94
CA SER A 103 16.46 -5.55 -8.50
C SER A 103 17.08 -6.51 -9.51
N LYS A 104 16.26 -7.28 -10.24
CA LYS A 104 16.72 -8.18 -11.31
C LYS A 104 17.21 -7.36 -12.51
N GLN A 105 16.44 -6.37 -12.95
CA GLN A 105 16.79 -5.53 -14.10
C GLN A 105 18.03 -4.68 -13.81
N ARG A 106 18.11 -4.08 -12.61
CA ARG A 106 19.26 -3.30 -12.14
C ARG A 106 20.55 -4.12 -12.20
N ARG A 107 20.54 -5.32 -11.61
CA ARG A 107 21.71 -6.22 -11.64
C ARG A 107 22.11 -6.56 -13.07
N ARG A 108 21.15 -6.87 -13.94
CA ARG A 108 21.45 -7.14 -15.35
C ARG A 108 22.16 -5.96 -16.01
N LEU A 109 21.64 -4.74 -15.85
CA LEU A 109 22.23 -3.54 -16.44
C LEU A 109 23.64 -3.27 -15.88
N GLU A 110 23.84 -3.44 -14.57
CA GLU A 110 25.16 -3.31 -13.94
C GLU A 110 26.21 -4.23 -14.58
N TRP A 111 25.86 -5.51 -14.74
CA TRP A 111 26.72 -6.49 -15.42
C TRP A 111 27.00 -6.11 -16.87
N GLU A 112 25.99 -5.67 -17.63
CA GLU A 112 26.14 -5.28 -19.02
C GLU A 112 26.99 -4.00 -19.20
N ILE A 113 26.94 -3.09 -18.24
CA ILE A 113 27.77 -1.88 -18.18
C ILE A 113 29.21 -2.26 -17.86
N GLU A 114 29.43 -3.06 -16.82
CA GLU A 114 30.76 -3.51 -16.40
C GLU A 114 31.49 -4.29 -17.52
N ASP A 115 30.81 -5.26 -18.15
CA ASP A 115 31.34 -6.00 -19.31
C ASP A 115 31.71 -5.06 -20.47
N SER A 116 30.89 -4.04 -20.72
CA SER A 116 31.18 -3.05 -21.78
C SER A 116 32.43 -2.21 -21.46
N TYR A 117 32.64 -1.86 -20.18
CA TYR A 117 33.84 -1.16 -19.72
C TYR A 117 35.09 -2.05 -19.80
N CYS A 118 34.99 -3.34 -19.44
CA CYS A 118 36.09 -4.30 -19.58
C CYS A 118 36.54 -4.43 -21.03
N ARG A 119 35.60 -4.68 -21.96
CA ARG A 119 35.91 -4.78 -23.39
C ARG A 119 36.54 -3.49 -23.95
N LEU A 120 36.10 -2.32 -23.48
CA LEU A 120 36.65 -1.04 -23.93
C LEU A 120 38.11 -0.86 -23.47
N ARG A 121 38.46 -1.41 -22.30
CA ARG A 121 39.82 -1.42 -21.77
C ARG A 121 40.71 -2.38 -22.55
N ASP A 122 40.21 -3.56 -22.89
CA ASP A 122 40.96 -4.60 -23.62
C ASP A 122 41.15 -4.27 -25.12
N SER A 123 40.34 -3.36 -25.66
CA SER A 123 40.42 -2.88 -27.05
C SER A 123 41.37 -1.67 -27.24
N LYS A 124 42.08 -1.25 -26.18
CA LYS A 124 43.07 -0.16 -26.20
C LYS A 124 44.49 -0.69 -26.10
#